data_AF-A0A7J4LKQ4-F1
#
_entry.id   AF-A0A7J4LKQ4-F1
#
_cell.length_a   1.000
_cell.length_b   1.000
_cell.length_c   1.000
_cell.angle_alpha   90.00
_cell.angle_beta   90.00
_cell.angle_gamma   90.00
#
_symmetry.space_group_name_H-M   'P 1'
#
loop_
_entity.id
_entity.type
_entity.pdbx_description
1 polymer ?
#
loop_
_entity_poly.entity_id
_entity_poly.type
_entity_poly.pdbx_seq_one_letter_code
_entity_poly.pdbx_strand_id
1 'polypeptide(L)'
;MIIYNPHNTQILKERIKLAEELLNQIPVKYCFITGSFLYKEKYEDIDVFVISRSKKKLERLRLENKKVKITMIDFNDLYSLFYHSASKSCISKNILPTKPLKVTISDYWHVVNEAIPVILNQKNKFHKDARFLVLYTEYFKANNILDTLQLTQKINEFKNYEELLEYAKMEIPLIMNIKRKKSYIRRFFYSQAGFYKDMLDYKAQKFLYELTHLITRGINHG
;
A
#
# COMPACT_ATOMS: atom_id res chain seq x y z
N MET A 1 3.46 -11.84 23.37
CA MET A 1 3.45 -10.81 22.31
C MET A 1 4.66 -10.98 21.42
N ILE A 2 4.55 -10.69 20.12
CA ILE A 2 5.64 -10.83 19.16
C ILE A 2 5.87 -9.48 18.48
N ILE A 3 7.12 -9.03 18.44
CA ILE A 3 7.52 -7.83 17.74
C ILE A 3 8.22 -8.26 16.46
N TYR A 4 7.55 -8.05 15.33
CA TYR A 4 8.14 -8.17 14.01
C TYR A 4 8.74 -6.81 13.68
N ASN A 5 10.04 -6.61 13.86
CA ASN A 5 10.63 -5.34 13.43
C ASN A 5 12.14 -5.44 13.17
N PRO A 6 12.61 -5.13 11.94
CA PRO A 6 14.03 -4.89 11.68
C PRO A 6 14.57 -3.60 12.36
N HIS A 7 13.69 -2.71 12.82
CA HIS A 7 13.98 -1.40 13.39
C HIS A 7 13.52 -1.26 14.85
N ASN A 8 13.64 -2.33 15.66
CA ASN A 8 13.11 -2.38 17.03
C ASN A 8 13.55 -1.21 17.93
N THR A 9 14.71 -0.59 17.66
CA THR A 9 15.22 0.58 18.40
C THR A 9 14.44 1.87 18.14
N GLN A 10 13.65 1.95 17.07
CA GLN A 10 12.86 3.13 16.71
C GLN A 10 11.42 3.08 17.22
N ILE A 11 10.96 1.95 17.76
CA ILE A 11 9.64 1.89 18.39
C ILE A 11 9.70 2.58 19.74
N LEU A 12 8.76 3.47 20.00
CA LEU A 12 8.60 4.13 21.29
C LEU A 12 8.20 3.09 22.36
N LYS A 13 8.95 3.01 23.46
CA LYS A 13 8.78 1.94 24.47
C LYS A 13 7.40 1.95 25.12
N GLU A 14 6.84 3.12 25.35
CA GLU A 14 5.49 3.34 25.84
C GLU A 14 4.42 2.81 24.87
N ARG A 15 4.68 2.86 23.56
CA ARG A 15 3.77 2.33 22.53
C ARG A 15 3.75 0.80 22.53
N ILE A 16 4.84 0.13 22.93
CA ILE A 16 4.88 -1.33 23.04
C ILE A 16 3.91 -1.81 24.12
N LYS A 17 3.94 -1.20 25.31
CA LYS A 17 3.03 -1.55 26.42
C LYS A 17 1.57 -1.32 26.04
N LEU A 18 1.28 -0.15 25.46
CA LEU A 18 -0.07 0.18 25.00
C LEU A 18 -0.56 -0.78 23.90
N ALA A 19 0.31 -1.15 22.96
CA ALA A 19 -0.03 -2.13 21.94
C ALA A 19 -0.32 -3.51 22.54
N GLU A 20 0.44 -3.94 23.55
CA GLU A 20 0.20 -5.21 24.25
C GLU A 20 -1.19 -5.25 24.90
N GLU A 21 -1.50 -4.22 25.68
CA GLU A 21 -2.78 -4.08 26.37
C GLU A 21 -3.95 -4.10 25.38
N LEU A 22 -3.85 -3.32 24.30
CA LEU A 22 -4.88 -3.25 23.26
C LEU A 22 -5.06 -4.59 22.54
N LEU A 23 -3.98 -5.24 22.13
CA LEU A 23 -4.06 -6.53 21.41
C LEU A 23 -4.62 -7.65 22.29
N ASN A 24 -4.36 -7.61 23.59
CA ASN A 24 -4.89 -8.58 24.53
C ASN A 24 -6.42 -8.47 24.70
N GLN A 25 -6.98 -7.27 24.63
CA GLN A 25 -8.44 -7.02 24.69
C GLN A 25 -9.20 -7.60 23.49
N ILE A 26 -8.53 -7.86 22.37
CA ILE A 26 -9.18 -8.31 21.14
C ILE A 26 -9.35 -9.84 21.18
N PRO A 27 -10.58 -10.39 21.11
CA PRO A 27 -10.86 -11.81 21.27
C PRO A 27 -10.61 -12.60 19.96
N VAL A 28 -9.50 -12.32 19.29
CA VAL A 28 -9.08 -12.98 18.04
C VAL A 28 -7.67 -13.52 18.18
N LYS A 29 -7.40 -14.60 17.45
CA LYS A 29 -6.08 -15.25 17.47
C LYS A 29 -5.02 -14.38 16.80
N TYR A 30 -5.35 -13.79 15.65
CA TYR A 30 -4.39 -13.08 14.81
C TYR A 30 -4.79 -11.62 14.66
N CYS A 31 -4.10 -10.75 15.37
CA CYS A 31 -4.18 -9.31 15.23
C CYS A 31 -2.82 -8.68 15.47
N PHE A 32 -2.62 -7.50 14.87
CA PHE A 32 -1.38 -6.74 14.99
C PHE A 32 -1.64 -5.24 14.83
N ILE A 33 -0.72 -4.44 15.33
CA ILE A 33 -0.66 -3.00 15.17
C ILE A 33 0.58 -2.67 14.34
N THR A 34 0.41 -1.83 13.32
CA THR A 34 1.50 -1.21 12.55
C THR A 34 1.15 0.26 12.33
N GLY A 35 1.96 1.00 11.59
CA GLY A 35 1.68 2.40 11.29
C GLY A 35 2.59 3.39 11.99
N SER A 36 2.32 4.66 11.74
CA SER A 36 3.04 5.79 12.34
C SER A 36 2.93 5.80 13.87
N PHE A 37 1.86 5.23 14.44
CA PHE A 37 1.64 5.13 15.89
C PHE A 37 2.83 4.54 16.65
N LEU A 38 3.51 3.55 16.06
CA LEU A 38 4.65 2.90 16.71
C LEU A 38 5.90 3.79 16.79
N TYR A 39 6.01 4.81 15.91
CA TYR A 39 7.24 5.56 15.66
C TYR A 39 7.14 7.07 15.93
N LYS A 40 5.94 7.64 15.88
CA LYS A 40 5.72 9.10 16.00
C LYS A 40 5.09 9.43 17.35
N GLU A 41 5.76 10.28 18.12
CA GLU A 41 5.28 10.71 19.45
C GLU A 41 3.90 11.36 19.38
N LYS A 42 3.72 12.29 18.42
CA LYS A 42 2.48 13.09 18.26
C LYS A 42 1.35 12.37 17.50
N TYR A 43 1.55 11.12 17.05
CA TYR A 43 0.53 10.38 16.31
C TYR A 43 -0.22 9.43 17.25
N GLU A 44 -1.51 9.67 17.43
CA GLU A 44 -2.32 8.98 18.45
C GLU A 44 -3.35 8.02 17.87
N ASP A 45 -3.62 8.08 16.56
CA ASP A 45 -4.53 7.15 15.88
C ASP A 45 -3.89 5.77 15.81
N ILE A 46 -4.64 4.73 16.16
CA ILE A 46 -4.15 3.36 16.26
C ILE A 46 -4.85 2.49 15.22
N ASP A 47 -4.13 2.09 14.18
CA ASP A 47 -4.63 1.13 13.21
C ASP A 47 -4.33 -0.30 13.70
N VAL A 48 -5.40 -1.01 14.06
CA VAL A 48 -5.36 -2.43 14.43
C VAL A 48 -5.82 -3.26 13.24
N PHE A 49 -5.01 -4.23 12.84
CA PHE A 49 -5.34 -5.16 11.78
C PHE A 49 -5.74 -6.51 12.38
N VAL A 50 -6.91 -7.00 12.00
CA VAL A 50 -7.43 -8.29 12.45
C VAL A 50 -7.58 -9.24 11.27
N ILE A 51 -6.95 -10.40 11.37
CA ILE A 51 -6.99 -11.41 10.31
C ILE A 51 -8.11 -12.39 10.61
N SER A 52 -9.05 -12.54 9.69
CA SER A 52 -10.19 -13.43 9.84
C SER A 52 -10.56 -14.13 8.53
N ARG A 53 -11.09 -15.36 8.65
CA ARG A 53 -11.74 -16.07 7.54
C ARG A 53 -13.23 -15.70 7.38
N SER A 54 -13.82 -15.09 8.40
CA SER A 54 -15.25 -14.73 8.40
C SER A 54 -15.43 -13.25 8.73
N LYS A 55 -16.08 -12.51 7.83
CA LYS A 55 -16.44 -11.10 8.05
C LYS A 55 -17.43 -10.90 9.22
N LYS A 56 -18.26 -11.92 9.51
CA LYS A 56 -19.37 -11.86 10.48
C LYS A 56 -18.99 -11.71 11.96
N LYS A 57 -17.72 -11.89 12.38
CA LYS A 57 -17.40 -12.05 13.81
C LYS A 57 -17.07 -10.77 14.59
N LEU A 58 -16.96 -9.60 13.94
CA LEU A 58 -16.30 -8.44 14.58
C LEU A 58 -17.03 -7.10 14.49
N GLU A 59 -18.27 -7.05 13.97
CA GLU A 59 -19.13 -5.85 14.06
C GLU A 59 -19.38 -5.38 15.50
N ARG A 60 -19.03 -6.20 16.50
CA ARG A 60 -19.16 -5.91 17.94
C ARG A 60 -17.84 -5.60 18.66
N LEU A 61 -16.70 -5.51 17.96
CA LEU A 61 -15.45 -5.05 18.57
C LEU A 61 -15.52 -3.52 18.75
N ARG A 62 -16.22 -3.08 19.80
CA ARG A 62 -16.15 -1.72 20.28
C ARG A 62 -15.07 -1.67 21.34
N LEU A 63 -13.87 -1.25 20.95
CA LEU A 63 -12.94 -0.71 21.92
C LEU A 63 -13.51 0.63 22.38
N GLU A 64 -13.55 0.87 23.69
CA GLU A 64 -14.05 2.14 24.26
C GLU A 64 -13.22 3.34 23.79
N ASN A 65 -12.03 3.08 23.25
CA ASN A 65 -11.11 4.08 22.75
C ASN A 65 -11.46 4.53 21.32
N LYS A 66 -11.98 5.76 21.18
CA LYS A 66 -12.32 6.40 19.90
C LYS A 66 -11.15 6.56 18.91
N LYS A 67 -9.90 6.42 19.38
CA LYS A 67 -8.69 6.55 18.53
C LYS A 67 -8.29 5.24 17.84
N VAL A 68 -8.93 4.12 18.18
CA VAL A 68 -8.60 2.82 17.60
C VAL A 68 -9.48 2.53 16.39
N LYS A 69 -8.83 2.34 15.24
CA LYS A 69 -9.47 1.91 14.01
C LYS A 69 -9.13 0.45 13.74
N ILE A 70 -10.16 -0.39 13.65
CA ILE A 70 -9.99 -1.81 13.35
C ILE A 70 -10.20 -2.03 11.85
N THR A 71 -9.16 -2.54 11.19
CA THR A 71 -9.19 -2.94 9.79
C THR A 71 -9.19 -4.47 9.69
N MET A 72 -10.18 -5.01 9.01
CA MET A 72 -10.28 -6.45 8.77
C MET A 72 -9.46 -6.84 7.54
N ILE A 73 -8.58 -7.82 7.70
CA ILE A 73 -7.87 -8.47 6.59
C ILE A 73 -8.48 -9.85 6.39
N ASP A 74 -9.04 -10.10 5.21
CA ASP A 74 -9.50 -11.43 4.85
C ASP A 74 -8.30 -12.37 4.75
N PHE A 75 -8.47 -13.62 5.18
CA PHE A 75 -7.42 -14.62 5.05
C PHE A 75 -6.95 -14.83 3.59
N ASN A 76 -7.79 -14.50 2.61
CA ASN A 76 -7.43 -14.49 1.20
C ASN A 76 -6.54 -13.30 0.80
N ASP A 77 -6.54 -12.21 1.56
CA ASP A 77 -5.74 -11.01 1.27
C ASP A 77 -4.31 -11.10 1.81
N LEU A 78 -3.96 -12.20 2.50
CA LEU A 78 -2.58 -12.43 2.98
C LEU A 78 -1.57 -12.60 1.84
N TYR A 79 -2.03 -12.78 0.59
CA TYR A 79 -1.20 -12.79 -0.61
C TYR A 79 -0.81 -11.37 -1.09
N SER A 80 -1.38 -10.31 -0.49
CA SER A 80 -1.25 -8.92 -0.97
C SER A 80 0.04 -8.24 -0.54
N LEU A 81 0.57 -7.34 -1.39
CA LEU A 81 1.76 -6.56 -1.05
C LEU A 81 1.56 -5.70 0.22
N PHE A 82 0.34 -5.20 0.41
CA PHE A 82 -0.04 -4.45 1.60
C PHE A 82 0.17 -5.27 2.87
N TYR A 83 -0.35 -6.49 2.92
CA TYR A 83 -0.20 -7.35 4.09
C TYR A 83 1.28 -7.61 4.40
N HIS A 84 2.05 -7.98 3.37
CA HIS A 84 3.49 -8.25 3.51
C HIS A 84 4.28 -7.03 4.00
N SER A 85 3.92 -5.82 3.55
CA SER A 85 4.50 -4.55 4.02
C SER A 85 4.13 -4.28 5.49
N ALA A 86 2.84 -4.35 5.81
CA ALA A 86 2.29 -4.06 7.13
C ALA A 86 2.78 -5.03 8.21
N SER A 87 2.94 -6.32 7.87
CA SER A 87 3.40 -7.35 8.79
C SER A 87 4.91 -7.34 9.03
N LYS A 88 5.69 -6.63 8.20
CA LYS A 88 7.16 -6.59 8.28
C LYS A 88 7.65 -5.84 9.51
N SER A 89 6.92 -4.78 9.89
CA SER A 89 7.23 -3.91 11.02
C SER A 89 5.96 -3.63 11.83
N CYS A 90 5.64 -4.55 12.75
CA CYS A 90 4.43 -4.55 13.56
C CYS A 90 4.62 -5.19 14.95
N ILE A 91 3.68 -4.91 15.85
CA ILE A 91 3.52 -5.62 17.12
C ILE A 91 2.30 -6.51 16.99
N SER A 92 2.44 -7.81 17.21
CA SER A 92 1.36 -8.78 17.06
C SER A 92 1.08 -9.54 18.35
N LYS A 93 -0.18 -9.99 18.47
CA LYS A 93 -0.61 -10.84 19.57
C LYS A 93 0.06 -12.22 19.52
N ASN A 94 0.10 -12.80 18.32
CA ASN A 94 0.60 -14.15 18.04
C ASN A 94 1.40 -14.18 16.74
N ILE A 95 2.03 -15.32 16.44
CA ILE A 95 2.71 -15.55 15.17
C ILE A 95 1.71 -15.31 14.03
N LEU A 96 2.04 -14.37 13.13
CA LEU A 96 1.16 -14.02 12.03
C LEU A 96 1.14 -15.12 10.96
N PRO A 97 -0.03 -15.42 10.36
CA PRO A 97 -0.13 -16.41 9.31
C PRO A 97 0.57 -15.93 8.03
N THR A 98 1.44 -16.77 7.47
CA THR A 98 2.18 -16.43 6.26
C THR A 98 1.56 -17.07 5.03
N LYS A 99 1.55 -16.33 3.93
CA LYS A 99 1.27 -16.83 2.58
C LYS A 99 2.35 -16.29 1.64
N PRO A 100 2.66 -16.98 0.53
CA PRO A 100 3.58 -16.43 -0.46
C PRO A 100 2.97 -15.17 -1.08
N LEU A 101 3.77 -14.19 -1.46
CA LEU A 101 3.24 -13.01 -2.16
C LEU A 101 2.72 -13.42 -3.55
N LYS A 102 1.49 -13.03 -3.92
CA LYS A 102 0.93 -13.24 -5.27
C LYS A 102 0.49 -11.91 -5.85
N VAL A 103 1.46 -11.15 -6.32
CA VAL A 103 1.23 -9.85 -6.95
C VAL A 103 1.78 -9.89 -8.36
N THR A 104 0.96 -9.51 -9.32
CA THR A 104 1.28 -9.51 -10.74
C THR A 104 1.45 -8.09 -11.26
N ILE A 105 2.10 -7.96 -12.41
CA ILE A 105 2.24 -6.65 -13.07
C ILE A 105 0.87 -6.05 -13.45
N SER A 106 -0.18 -6.88 -13.59
CA SER A 106 -1.54 -6.35 -13.79
C SER A 106 -2.10 -5.68 -12.55
N ASP A 107 -1.80 -6.22 -11.37
CA ASP A 107 -2.24 -5.63 -10.11
C ASP A 107 -1.53 -4.29 -9.92
N TYR A 108 -0.25 -4.21 -10.28
CA TYR A 108 0.48 -2.95 -10.32
C TYR A 108 -0.14 -1.92 -11.26
N TRP A 109 -0.48 -2.32 -12.50
CA TRP A 109 -1.12 -1.39 -13.42
C TRP A 109 -2.48 -0.90 -12.91
N HIS A 110 -3.24 -1.74 -12.21
CA HIS A 110 -4.48 -1.32 -11.58
C HIS A 110 -4.22 -0.23 -10.52
N VAL A 111 -3.21 -0.42 -9.66
CA VAL A 111 -2.77 0.60 -8.69
C VAL A 111 -2.37 1.90 -9.39
N VAL A 112 -1.66 1.85 -10.52
CA VAL A 112 -1.30 3.05 -11.28
C VAL A 112 -2.55 3.79 -11.79
N ASN A 113 -3.52 3.07 -12.35
CA ASN A 113 -4.76 3.69 -12.86
C ASN A 113 -5.64 4.27 -11.74
N GLU A 114 -5.58 3.73 -10.53
CA GLU A 114 -6.31 4.27 -9.38
C GLU A 114 -5.56 5.48 -8.78
N ALA A 115 -4.26 5.34 -8.54
CA ALA A 115 -3.50 6.32 -7.78
C ALA A 115 -3.25 7.63 -8.54
N ILE A 116 -2.91 7.56 -9.83
CA ILE A 116 -2.56 8.76 -10.61
C ILE A 116 -3.71 9.78 -10.67
N PRO A 117 -4.97 9.38 -11.00
CA PRO A 117 -6.13 10.24 -10.84
C PRO A 117 -6.27 10.90 -9.48
N VAL A 118 -6.17 10.12 -8.41
CA VAL A 118 -6.40 10.62 -7.06
C VAL A 118 -5.32 11.61 -6.67
N ILE A 119 -4.05 11.32 -6.99
CA ILE A 119 -2.91 12.22 -6.74
C ILE A 119 -3.11 13.56 -7.47
N LEU A 120 -3.52 13.52 -8.74
CA LEU A 120 -3.73 14.74 -9.54
C LEU A 120 -4.94 15.56 -9.09
N ASN A 121 -6.03 14.89 -8.68
CA ASN A 121 -7.27 15.54 -8.24
C ASN A 121 -7.20 16.02 -6.78
N GLN A 122 -6.48 15.31 -5.90
CA GLN A 122 -6.40 15.54 -4.46
C GLN A 122 -4.99 15.96 -4.01
N LYS A 123 -4.43 16.96 -4.69
CA LYS A 123 -3.07 17.49 -4.55
C LYS A 123 -2.55 17.72 -3.12
N ASN A 124 -3.45 17.95 -2.16
CA ASN A 124 -3.11 18.22 -0.76
C ASN A 124 -3.41 17.04 0.20
N LYS A 125 -3.99 15.92 -0.26
CA LYS A 125 -4.40 14.75 0.56
C LYS A 125 -4.04 13.40 -0.07
N PHE A 126 -2.97 13.35 -0.86
CA PHE A 126 -2.59 12.21 -1.70
C PHE A 126 -1.94 11.02 -0.98
N HIS A 127 -1.79 11.07 0.35
CA HIS A 127 -0.89 10.16 1.06
C HIS A 127 -1.24 8.68 0.97
N LYS A 128 -2.53 8.29 0.87
CA LYS A 128 -2.88 6.87 0.82
C LYS A 128 -2.55 6.25 -0.54
N ASP A 129 -2.97 6.86 -1.63
CA ASP A 129 -2.76 6.31 -2.97
C ASP A 129 -1.30 6.44 -3.42
N ALA A 130 -0.61 7.50 -2.98
CA ALA A 130 0.83 7.60 -3.10
C ALA A 130 1.57 6.48 -2.39
N ARG A 131 1.10 6.04 -1.21
CA ARG A 131 1.68 4.89 -0.51
C ARG A 131 1.60 3.62 -1.35
N PHE A 132 0.45 3.33 -1.93
CA PHE A 132 0.30 2.16 -2.79
C PHE A 132 1.15 2.26 -4.06
N LEU A 133 1.15 3.43 -4.70
CA LEU A 133 1.96 3.67 -5.89
C LEU A 133 3.45 3.44 -5.62
N VAL A 134 4.01 4.05 -4.57
CA VAL A 134 5.42 3.90 -4.20
C VAL A 134 5.73 2.46 -3.79
N LEU A 135 4.89 1.85 -2.93
CA LEU A 135 5.10 0.48 -2.46
C LEU A 135 5.18 -0.52 -3.62
N TYR A 136 4.24 -0.43 -4.57
CA TYR A 136 4.24 -1.31 -5.73
C TYR A 136 5.41 -1.00 -6.67
N THR A 137 5.75 0.27 -6.87
CA THR A 137 6.88 0.67 -7.73
C THR A 137 8.19 0.10 -7.20
N GLU A 138 8.47 0.25 -5.91
CA GLU A 138 9.69 -0.28 -5.29
C GLU A 138 9.75 -1.82 -5.31
N TYR A 139 8.60 -2.48 -5.11
CA TYR A 139 8.52 -3.92 -5.24
C TYR A 139 8.83 -4.39 -6.66
N PHE A 140 8.23 -3.81 -7.69
CA PHE A 140 8.48 -4.25 -9.06
C PHE A 140 9.84 -3.79 -9.62
N LYS A 141 10.38 -2.67 -9.12
CA LYS A 141 11.71 -2.15 -9.47
C LYS A 141 12.83 -3.04 -8.94
N ALA A 142 12.79 -3.38 -7.65
CA ALA A 142 13.92 -3.97 -6.94
C ALA A 142 13.59 -5.23 -6.12
N ASN A 143 12.37 -5.76 -6.23
CA ASN A 143 11.84 -6.82 -5.35
C ASN A 143 11.89 -6.41 -3.86
N ASN A 144 11.81 -5.12 -3.58
CA ASN A 144 11.89 -4.57 -2.24
C ASN A 144 10.50 -4.26 -1.69
N ILE A 145 10.09 -4.99 -0.64
CA ILE A 145 8.84 -4.72 0.08
C ILE A 145 9.16 -3.76 1.22
N LEU A 146 8.91 -2.48 1.02
CA LEU A 146 9.08 -1.47 2.07
C LEU A 146 8.12 -1.72 3.23
N ASP A 147 8.60 -1.64 4.46
CA ASP A 147 7.72 -1.61 5.62
C ASP A 147 7.06 -0.23 5.80
N THR A 148 6.21 -0.10 6.82
CA THR A 148 5.46 1.14 7.07
C THR A 148 6.34 2.35 7.37
N LEU A 149 7.49 2.17 8.01
CA LEU A 149 8.44 3.23 8.33
C LEU A 149 9.21 3.64 7.08
N GLN A 150 9.82 2.69 6.38
CA GLN A 150 10.57 2.89 5.15
C GLN A 150 9.69 3.55 4.07
N LEU A 151 8.43 3.12 3.95
CA LEU A 151 7.48 3.72 3.03
C LEU A 151 7.15 5.18 3.40
N THR A 152 7.06 5.49 4.69
CA THR A 152 6.86 6.87 5.14
C THR A 152 8.07 7.75 4.83
N GLN A 153 9.28 7.24 5.09
CA GLN A 153 10.53 7.94 4.76
C GLN A 153 10.62 8.21 3.26
N LYS A 154 10.39 7.18 2.43
CA LYS A 154 10.44 7.28 0.97
C LYS A 154 9.46 8.32 0.43
N ILE A 155 8.24 8.37 0.97
CA ILE A 155 7.23 9.34 0.53
C ILE A 155 7.61 10.76 0.94
N ASN A 156 8.22 10.93 2.12
CA ASN A 156 8.67 12.24 2.57
C ASN A 156 9.87 12.78 1.77
N GLU A 157 10.55 11.95 0.96
CA GLU A 157 11.56 12.41 0.01
C GLU A 157 10.95 13.27 -1.11
N PHE A 158 9.66 13.07 -1.43
CA PHE A 158 8.95 13.87 -2.42
C PHE A 158 8.41 15.14 -1.75
N LYS A 159 8.86 16.31 -2.22
CA LYS A 159 8.44 17.60 -1.67
C LYS A 159 6.98 17.91 -1.98
N ASN A 160 6.49 17.44 -3.11
CA ASN A 160 5.14 17.68 -3.61
C ASN A 160 4.67 16.51 -4.48
N TYR A 161 3.42 16.56 -4.93
CA TYR A 161 2.85 15.51 -5.76
C TYR A 161 3.47 15.49 -7.16
N GLU A 162 3.96 16.62 -7.66
CA GLU A 162 4.64 16.69 -8.96
C GLU A 162 5.92 15.84 -8.98
N GLU A 163 6.75 15.90 -7.95
CA GLU A 163 7.96 15.06 -7.82
C GLU A 163 7.61 13.56 -7.78
N LEU A 164 6.51 13.20 -7.12
CA LEU A 164 6.01 11.82 -7.11
C LEU A 164 5.56 11.37 -8.51
N LEU A 165 4.92 12.26 -9.28
CA LEU A 165 4.50 11.96 -10.64
C LEU A 165 5.69 11.86 -11.59
N GLU A 166 6.73 12.68 -11.44
CA GLU A 166 7.97 12.54 -12.21
C GLU A 166 8.67 11.21 -11.91
N TYR A 167 8.77 10.82 -10.63
CA TYR A 167 9.24 9.50 -10.24
C TYR A 167 8.42 8.38 -10.92
N ALA A 168 7.09 8.48 -10.90
CA ALA A 168 6.23 7.51 -11.57
C ALA A 168 6.47 7.48 -13.10
N LYS A 169 6.66 8.65 -13.73
CA LYS A 169 6.93 8.80 -15.17
C LYS A 169 8.25 8.16 -15.59
N MET A 170 9.27 8.21 -14.74
CA MET A 170 10.56 7.56 -15.01
C MET A 170 10.52 6.06 -14.78
N GLU A 171 9.98 5.60 -13.65
CA GLU A 171 10.15 4.22 -13.19
C GLU A 171 9.14 3.24 -13.80
N ILE A 172 7.86 3.64 -13.91
CA ILE A 172 6.80 2.75 -14.40
C ILE A 172 7.09 2.20 -15.80
N PRO A 173 7.51 3.03 -16.79
CA PRO A 173 7.82 2.51 -18.12
C PRO A 173 8.95 1.49 -18.13
N LEU A 174 10.01 1.72 -17.35
CA LEU A 174 11.15 0.81 -17.25
C LEU A 174 10.70 -0.55 -16.67
N ILE A 175 9.95 -0.52 -15.58
CA ILE A 175 9.43 -1.72 -14.91
C ILE A 175 8.54 -2.54 -15.85
N MET A 176 7.59 -1.88 -16.52
CA MET A 176 6.64 -2.51 -17.44
C MET A 176 7.37 -3.12 -18.65
N ASN A 177 8.40 -2.45 -19.13
CA ASN A 177 9.23 -2.91 -20.25
C ASN A 177 10.18 -4.05 -19.89
N ILE A 178 10.51 -4.28 -18.62
CA ILE A 178 11.31 -5.43 -18.18
C ILE A 178 10.41 -6.66 -17.98
N LYS A 179 9.20 -6.47 -17.45
CA LYS A 179 8.29 -7.57 -17.05
C LYS A 179 7.26 -7.94 -18.15
N ARG A 180 7.66 -7.80 -19.43
CA ARG A 180 6.79 -7.90 -20.62
C ARG A 180 5.94 -9.18 -20.66
N LYS A 181 4.63 -9.05 -20.90
CA LYS A 181 3.81 -10.06 -21.61
C LYS A 181 2.87 -9.38 -22.60
N LYS A 182 2.76 -9.93 -23.82
CA LYS A 182 1.89 -9.40 -24.90
C LYS A 182 0.43 -9.22 -24.47
N SER A 183 -0.06 -10.06 -23.55
CA SER A 183 -1.42 -9.97 -23.00
C SER A 183 -1.70 -8.67 -22.24
N TYR A 184 -0.68 -8.06 -21.64
CA TYR A 184 -0.85 -6.81 -20.90
C TYR A 184 -1.18 -5.66 -21.84
N ILE A 185 -0.54 -5.59 -23.02
CA ILE A 185 -0.80 -4.62 -24.11
C ILE A 185 -2.30 -4.51 -24.40
N ARG A 186 -3.01 -5.66 -24.50
CA ARG A 186 -4.47 -5.66 -24.66
C ARG A 186 -5.19 -5.06 -23.44
N ARG A 187 -4.85 -5.42 -22.20
CA ARG A 187 -5.45 -4.81 -21.00
C ARG A 187 -5.25 -3.29 -20.97
N PHE A 188 -4.08 -2.78 -21.42
CA PHE A 188 -3.80 -1.33 -21.50
C PHE A 188 -4.79 -0.59 -22.41
N PHE A 189 -5.14 -1.15 -23.57
CA PHE A 189 -6.09 -0.52 -24.50
C PHE A 189 -7.55 -0.64 -24.05
N TYR A 190 -7.92 -1.76 -23.38
CA TYR A 190 -9.31 -1.99 -22.97
C TYR A 190 -9.70 -1.34 -21.64
N SER A 191 -8.75 -1.01 -20.75
CA SER A 191 -9.08 -0.30 -19.50
C SER A 191 -9.33 1.21 -19.68
N GLN A 192 -8.92 1.80 -20.81
CA GLN A 192 -9.04 3.24 -21.06
C GLN A 192 -10.27 3.68 -21.86
N ALA A 193 -11.02 2.76 -22.48
CA ALA A 193 -12.12 3.16 -23.36
C ALA A 193 -13.46 3.46 -22.63
N GLY A 194 -13.67 2.97 -21.40
CA GLY A 194 -15.01 2.95 -20.80
C GLY A 194 -15.16 3.53 -19.40
N PHE A 195 -14.21 3.34 -18.48
CA PHE A 195 -14.52 3.46 -17.05
C PHE A 195 -14.34 4.87 -16.45
N TYR A 196 -13.61 5.75 -17.14
CA TYR A 196 -13.13 7.00 -16.55
C TYR A 196 -13.40 8.24 -17.40
N LYS A 197 -14.20 8.10 -18.46
CA LYS A 197 -14.51 9.18 -19.40
C LYS A 197 -15.22 10.36 -18.72
N ASP A 198 -15.98 10.07 -17.66
CA ASP A 198 -16.83 11.05 -16.96
C ASP A 198 -16.30 11.48 -15.57
N MET A 199 -15.20 10.89 -15.06
CA MET A 199 -14.70 11.14 -13.69
C MET A 199 -13.27 11.71 -13.59
N LEU A 200 -12.53 11.82 -14.69
CA LEU A 200 -11.12 12.27 -14.65
C LEU A 200 -10.95 13.68 -15.21
N ASP A 201 -10.19 14.50 -14.48
CA ASP A 201 -9.57 15.71 -15.01
C ASP A 201 -8.75 15.31 -16.26
N TYR A 202 -8.87 16.12 -17.32
CA TYR A 202 -8.12 15.97 -18.58
C TYR A 202 -6.63 15.74 -18.35
N LYS A 203 -6.06 16.31 -17.27
CA LYS A 203 -4.66 16.10 -16.88
C LYS A 203 -4.33 14.65 -16.52
N ALA A 204 -5.19 13.95 -15.79
CA ALA A 204 -4.96 12.57 -15.39
C ALA A 204 -5.03 11.62 -16.59
N GLN A 205 -6.01 11.83 -17.48
CA GLN A 205 -6.12 11.08 -18.73
C GLN A 205 -4.89 11.29 -19.60
N LYS A 206 -4.47 12.55 -19.79
CA LYS A 206 -3.27 12.90 -20.55
C LYS A 206 -2.02 12.22 -19.97
N PHE A 207 -1.84 12.25 -18.64
CA PHE A 207 -0.68 11.63 -18.00
C PHE A 207 -0.65 10.11 -18.19
N LEU A 208 -1.78 9.43 -17.97
CA LEU A 208 -1.88 7.98 -18.16
C LEU A 208 -1.67 7.60 -19.64
N TYR A 209 -2.14 8.42 -20.57
CA TYR A 209 -1.91 8.26 -21.99
C TYR A 209 -0.41 8.39 -22.34
N GLU A 210 0.27 9.43 -21.83
CA GLU A 210 1.71 9.62 -22.00
C GLU A 210 2.52 8.43 -21.45
N LEU A 211 2.20 7.97 -20.24
CA LEU A 211 2.81 6.77 -19.65
C LEU A 211 2.65 5.55 -20.56
N THR A 212 1.44 5.34 -21.07
CA THR A 212 1.13 4.21 -21.97
C THR A 212 1.93 4.32 -23.27
N HIS A 213 2.09 5.53 -23.82
CA HIS A 213 2.94 5.77 -24.98
C HIS A 213 4.42 5.49 -24.70
N LEU A 214 4.94 5.88 -23.55
CA LEU A 214 6.32 5.58 -23.16
C LEU A 214 6.57 4.07 -23.03
N ILE A 215 5.61 3.34 -22.43
CA ILE A 215 5.64 1.89 -22.35
C ILE A 215 5.63 1.28 -23.76
N THR A 216 4.67 1.68 -24.61
CA THR A 216 4.48 1.08 -25.95
C THR A 216 5.57 1.45 -26.96
N ARG A 217 6.13 2.66 -26.92
CA ARG A 217 7.28 3.03 -27.78
C ARG A 217 8.52 2.20 -27.49
N GLY A 218 8.75 1.85 -26.22
CA GLY A 218 9.81 0.91 -25.84
C GLY A 218 9.63 -0.51 -26.39
N ILE A 219 8.46 -0.82 -26.96
CA ILE A 219 8.12 -2.11 -27.59
C ILE A 219 8.38 -2.08 -29.10
N ASN A 220 8.27 -0.92 -29.75
CA ASN A 220 8.44 -0.81 -31.21
C ASN A 220 9.91 -0.63 -31.65
N HIS A 221 10.81 -0.30 -30.72
CA HIS A 221 12.23 -0.02 -31.01
C HIS A 221 13.22 -1.03 -30.41
N GLY A 222 12.75 -2.18 -29.90
CA GLY A 222 13.61 -3.28 -29.44
C GLY A 222 12.86 -4.58 -29.32
#